data_AF-A0A523WR82-F1
#
_entry.id   AF-A0A523WR82-F1
#
_cell.length_a   1.000
_cell.length_b   1.000
_cell.length_c   1.000
_cell.angle_alpha   90.00
_cell.angle_beta   90.00
_cell.angle_gamma   90.00
#
_symmetry.space_group_name_H-M   'P 1'
#
loop_
_entity.id
_entity.type
_entity.pdbx_description
1 polymer ?
#
loop_
_entity_poly.entity_id
_entity_poly.type
_entity_poly.pdbx_seq_one_letter_code
_entity_poly.pdbx_strand_id
1 'polypeptide(L)'
;MLADRIQRIGFSPTLKITAKAKAMQAEGIDVIDFSVGEPDFPTPENIKTAGKTAIDENFTKYTANDGIPELKRAIIKKFKEENGLEYDPSEIIVSSGAKNCMYNLSVALFNKDEECIIPAPYWVSYPHMVSLAKGKSVII
;
A
#
# COMPACT_ATOMS: atom_id res chain seq x y z
N MET A 1 20.49 1.89 20.18
CA MET A 1 20.12 3.20 19.59
C MET A 1 19.39 2.95 18.28
N LEU A 2 18.24 3.58 18.06
CA LEU A 2 17.48 3.49 16.80
C LEU A 2 17.85 4.65 15.87
N ALA A 3 17.63 4.51 14.56
CA ALA A 3 17.90 5.58 13.59
C ALA A 3 16.94 6.77 13.77
N ASP A 4 17.45 8.01 13.72
CA ASP A 4 16.68 9.23 14.02
C ASP A 4 15.39 9.37 13.19
N ARG A 5 15.40 8.91 11.93
CA ARG A 5 14.22 8.96 11.05
C ARG A 5 13.02 8.19 11.60
N ILE A 6 13.24 7.13 12.39
CA ILE A 6 12.12 6.37 12.97
C ILE A 6 11.42 7.13 14.10
N GLN A 7 12.14 8.04 14.77
CA GLN A 7 11.58 8.86 15.83
C GLN A 7 10.58 9.91 15.31
N ARG A 8 10.56 10.15 13.99
CA ARG A 8 9.63 11.09 13.33
C ARG A 8 8.29 10.45 12.95
N ILE A 9 8.13 9.15 13.14
CA ILE A 9 6.90 8.43 12.81
C ILE A 9 6.08 8.24 14.07
N GLY A 10 4.89 8.84 14.09
CA GLY A 10 3.92 8.65 15.16
C GLY A 10 3.24 7.28 15.10
N PHE A 11 2.64 6.86 16.21
CA PHE A 11 1.76 5.70 16.21
C PHE A 11 0.53 5.95 15.34
N SER A 12 0.17 4.96 14.52
CA SER A 12 -1.03 5.01 13.66
C SER A 12 -2.30 5.25 14.50
N PRO A 13 -3.01 6.38 14.30
CA PRO A 13 -4.27 6.64 14.98
C PRO A 13 -5.34 5.59 14.64
N THR A 14 -5.38 5.12 13.40
CA THR A 14 -6.34 4.11 12.92
C THR A 14 -6.18 2.79 13.68
N LEU A 15 -4.94 2.32 13.84
CA LEU A 15 -4.69 1.06 14.58
C LEU A 15 -5.08 1.17 16.05
N LYS A 16 -4.98 2.34 16.67
CA LYS A 16 -5.42 2.56 18.05
C LYS A 16 -6.94 2.39 18.18
N ILE A 17 -7.71 2.89 17.22
CA ILE A 17 -9.18 2.76 17.23
C ILE A 17 -9.58 1.31 17.02
N THR A 18 -9.03 0.64 15.99
CA THR A 18 -9.34 -0.77 15.72
C THR A 18 -8.95 -1.69 16.89
N ALA A 19 -7.81 -1.44 17.54
CA ALA A 19 -7.40 -2.20 18.73
C ALA A 19 -8.39 -2.01 19.90
N LYS A 20 -8.87 -0.77 20.11
CA LYS A 20 -9.86 -0.48 21.15
C LYS A 20 -11.20 -1.14 20.85
N ALA A 21 -11.68 -1.09 19.60
CA ALA A 21 -12.92 -1.75 19.20
C ALA A 21 -12.87 -3.26 19.47
N LYS A 22 -11.76 -3.92 19.10
CA LYS A 22 -11.53 -5.34 19.38
C LYS A 22 -11.48 -5.66 20.88
N ALA A 23 -10.88 -4.81 21.69
CA ALA A 23 -10.84 -4.99 23.14
C ALA A 23 -12.24 -4.90 23.76
N MET A 24 -13.05 -3.90 23.35
CA MET A 24 -14.42 -3.74 23.81
C MET A 24 -15.30 -4.94 23.41
N GLN A 25 -15.15 -5.46 22.19
CA GLN A 25 -15.83 -6.68 21.76
C GLN A 25 -15.44 -7.89 22.61
N ALA A 26 -14.15 -8.03 22.96
CA ALA A 26 -13.67 -9.10 23.83
C ALA A 26 -14.20 -9.00 25.28
N GLU A 27 -14.58 -7.80 25.72
CA GLU A 27 -15.27 -7.54 26.99
C GLU A 27 -16.79 -7.81 26.92
N GLY A 28 -17.30 -8.25 25.76
CA GLY A 28 -18.72 -8.56 25.56
C GLY A 28 -19.59 -7.35 25.22
N ILE A 29 -18.98 -6.20 24.89
CA ILE A 29 -19.70 -5.01 24.44
C ILE A 29 -20.10 -5.20 22.97
N ASP A 30 -21.35 -4.91 22.64
CA ASP A 30 -21.80 -4.86 21.24
C ASP A 30 -21.24 -3.61 20.55
N VAL A 31 -20.22 -3.81 19.70
CA VAL A 31 -19.50 -2.73 19.01
C VAL A 31 -19.74 -2.82 17.52
N ILE A 32 -20.29 -1.75 16.96
CA ILE A 32 -20.36 -1.52 15.52
C ILE A 32 -19.12 -0.70 15.13
N ASP A 33 -18.15 -1.34 14.48
CA ASP A 33 -16.87 -0.73 14.12
C ASP A 33 -16.88 -0.19 12.68
N PHE A 34 -16.85 1.14 12.54
CA PHE A 34 -16.72 1.84 11.25
C PHE A 34 -15.29 2.38 11.00
N SER A 35 -14.28 1.88 11.72
CA SER A 35 -12.89 2.36 11.63
C SER A 35 -12.03 1.60 10.62
N VAL A 36 -12.49 0.46 10.14
CA VAL A 36 -11.73 -0.45 9.29
C VAL A 36 -11.71 0.05 7.84
N GLY A 37 -10.52 0.09 7.25
CA GLY A 37 -10.28 0.61 5.89
C GLY A 37 -10.17 -0.48 4.81
N GLU A 38 -10.58 -1.71 5.10
CA GLU A 38 -10.62 -2.83 4.15
C GLU A 38 -12.05 -3.31 3.92
N PRO A 39 -12.38 -3.85 2.73
CA PRO A 39 -13.69 -4.42 2.45
C PRO A 39 -14.01 -5.60 3.38
N ASP A 40 -15.29 -5.80 3.66
CA ASP A 40 -15.85 -6.91 4.42
C ASP A 40 -16.04 -8.19 3.59
N PHE A 41 -16.00 -8.09 2.26
CA PHE A 41 -16.10 -9.23 1.36
C PHE A 41 -14.78 -10.00 1.23
N PRO A 42 -14.84 -11.35 1.14
CA PRO A 42 -13.66 -12.15 0.92
C PRO A 42 -13.11 -11.97 -0.51
N THR A 43 -11.85 -12.35 -0.72
CA THR A 43 -11.26 -12.44 -2.06
C THR A 43 -12.15 -13.28 -3.01
N PRO A 44 -12.42 -12.80 -4.25
CA PRO A 44 -13.19 -13.53 -5.26
C PRO A 44 -12.69 -14.96 -5.53
N GLU A 45 -13.61 -15.89 -5.81
CA GLU A 45 -13.28 -17.32 -5.91
C GLU A 45 -12.37 -17.67 -7.09
N ASN A 46 -12.50 -16.96 -8.20
CA ASN A 46 -11.61 -17.10 -9.35
C ASN A 46 -10.16 -16.71 -9.00
N ILE A 47 -9.97 -15.69 -8.16
CA ILE A 47 -8.64 -15.26 -7.70
C ILE A 47 -8.05 -16.27 -6.72
N LYS A 48 -8.86 -16.78 -5.78
CA LYS A 48 -8.44 -17.85 -4.86
C LYS A 48 -8.01 -19.10 -5.63
N THR A 49 -8.79 -19.52 -6.61
CA THR A 49 -8.47 -20.68 -7.46
C THR A 49 -7.14 -20.47 -8.19
N ALA A 50 -6.94 -19.31 -8.85
CA ALA A 50 -5.67 -19.01 -9.53
C ALA A 50 -4.47 -19.03 -8.58
N GLY A 51 -4.62 -18.52 -7.36
CA GLY A 51 -3.58 -18.60 -6.32
C GLY A 51 -3.26 -20.03 -5.89
N LYS A 52 -4.27 -20.89 -5.74
CA LYS A 52 -4.08 -22.32 -5.45
C LYS A 52 -3.35 -23.03 -6.59
N THR A 53 -3.79 -22.80 -7.83
CA THR A 53 -3.13 -23.37 -9.01
C THR A 53 -1.66 -22.97 -9.09
N ALA A 54 -1.31 -21.70 -8.85
CA ALA A 54 0.08 -21.26 -8.82
C ALA A 54 0.91 -21.99 -7.75
N ILE A 55 0.32 -22.29 -6.58
CA ILE A 55 0.96 -23.10 -5.54
C ILE A 55 1.15 -24.55 -6.01
N ASP A 56 0.10 -25.17 -6.57
CA ASP A 56 0.13 -26.55 -7.06
C ASP A 56 1.17 -26.73 -8.19
N GLU A 57 1.34 -25.72 -9.03
CA GLU A 57 2.33 -25.66 -10.11
C GLU A 57 3.74 -25.26 -9.64
N ASN A 58 3.96 -25.13 -8.32
CA ASN A 58 5.23 -24.74 -7.71
C ASN A 58 5.77 -23.37 -8.16
N PHE A 59 4.89 -22.41 -8.49
CA PHE A 59 5.24 -21.02 -8.83
C PHE A 59 5.73 -20.26 -7.57
N THR A 60 6.94 -20.60 -7.11
CA THR A 60 7.47 -20.27 -5.77
C THR A 60 8.90 -19.71 -5.81
N LYS A 61 9.47 -19.53 -7.01
CA LYS A 61 10.83 -19.03 -7.20
C LYS A 61 10.83 -17.52 -7.37
N TYR A 62 12.02 -16.93 -7.34
CA TYR A 62 12.17 -15.50 -7.63
C TYR A 62 11.57 -15.15 -8.99
N THR A 63 10.86 -14.03 -9.01
CA THR A 63 10.39 -13.37 -10.22
C THR A 63 11.36 -12.25 -10.61
N ALA A 64 11.12 -11.58 -11.74
CA ALA A 64 11.76 -10.29 -11.99
C ALA A 64 11.41 -9.28 -10.88
N ASN A 65 12.34 -8.36 -10.59
CA ASN A 65 12.22 -7.39 -9.48
C ASN A 65 11.04 -6.43 -9.65
N ASP A 66 10.64 -6.16 -10.90
CA ASP A 66 9.55 -5.26 -11.27
C ASP A 66 8.23 -6.01 -11.55
N GLY A 67 8.21 -7.32 -11.37
CA GLY A 67 7.03 -8.18 -11.52
C GLY A 67 7.06 -9.08 -12.75
N ILE A 68 6.20 -10.10 -12.74
CA ILE A 68 6.11 -11.06 -13.83
C ILE A 68 5.52 -10.41 -15.10
N PRO A 69 6.01 -10.76 -16.31
CA PRO A 69 5.54 -10.16 -17.56
C PRO A 69 4.02 -10.26 -17.77
N GLU A 70 3.40 -11.36 -17.35
CA GLU A 70 1.96 -11.63 -17.49
C GLU A 70 1.12 -10.61 -16.72
N LEU A 71 1.51 -10.32 -15.48
CA LEU A 71 0.83 -9.36 -14.62
C LEU A 71 1.02 -7.94 -15.14
N LYS A 72 2.23 -7.59 -15.59
CA LYS A 72 2.51 -6.28 -16.20
C LYS A 72 1.64 -6.04 -17.44
N ARG A 73 1.53 -7.02 -18.34
CA ARG A 73 0.63 -6.95 -19.51
C ARG A 73 -0.82 -6.76 -19.11
N ALA A 74 -1.29 -7.47 -18.08
CA ALA A 74 -2.66 -7.34 -17.59
C ALA A 74 -2.95 -5.94 -17.03
N ILE A 75 -1.99 -5.35 -16.28
CA ILE A 75 -2.09 -3.98 -15.75
C ILE A 75 -2.13 -2.95 -16.89
N ILE A 76 -1.25 -3.07 -17.89
CA ILE A 76 -1.23 -2.17 -19.07
C ILE A 76 -2.56 -2.23 -19.81
N LYS A 77 -3.07 -3.44 -20.06
CA LYS A 77 -4.36 -3.64 -20.72
C LYS A 77 -5.49 -2.95 -19.94
N LYS A 78 -5.54 -3.14 -18.61
CA LYS A 78 -6.53 -2.50 -17.74
C LYS A 78 -6.45 -0.97 -17.83
N PHE A 79 -5.26 -0.38 -17.76
CA PHE A 79 -5.09 1.07 -17.88
C PHE A 79 -5.56 1.60 -19.25
N LYS A 80 -5.29 0.87 -20.33
CA LYS A 80 -5.76 1.26 -21.66
C LYS A 80 -7.28 1.19 -21.77
N GLU A 81 -7.88 0.10 -21.33
CA GLU A 81 -9.32 -0.15 -21.48
C GLU A 81 -10.18 0.70 -20.54
N GLU A 82 -9.76 0.87 -19.29
CA GLU A 82 -10.57 1.54 -18.26
C GLU A 82 -10.20 3.01 -18.04
N ASN A 83 -8.96 3.39 -18.38
CA ASN A 83 -8.44 4.74 -18.11
C ASN A 83 -8.01 5.48 -19.39
N GLY A 84 -7.96 4.82 -20.55
CA GLY A 84 -7.49 5.42 -21.80
C GLY A 84 -5.98 5.75 -21.78
N LEU A 85 -5.20 5.09 -20.91
CA LEU A 85 -3.77 5.34 -20.73
C LEU A 85 -2.95 4.23 -21.39
N GLU A 86 -1.96 4.61 -22.18
CA GLU A 86 -0.99 3.69 -22.79
C GLU A 86 0.33 3.72 -22.01
N TYR A 87 0.88 2.55 -21.72
CA TYR A 87 2.14 2.37 -20.99
C TYR A 87 2.97 1.27 -21.61
N ASP A 88 4.28 1.49 -21.65
CA ASP A 88 5.25 0.45 -21.98
C ASP A 88 5.47 -0.50 -20.80
N PRO A 89 5.88 -1.77 -21.03
CA PRO A 89 6.26 -2.68 -19.96
C PRO A 89 7.29 -2.10 -19.00
N SER A 90 8.23 -1.26 -19.45
CA SER A 90 9.23 -0.61 -18.59
C SER A 90 8.67 0.44 -17.64
N GLU A 91 7.44 0.91 -17.87
CA GLU A 91 6.78 1.94 -17.05
C GLU A 91 5.91 1.34 -15.93
N ILE A 92 5.82 0.00 -15.85
CA ILE A 92 5.06 -0.72 -14.84
C ILE A 92 5.99 -1.45 -13.88
N ILE A 93 5.80 -1.21 -12.58
CA ILE A 93 6.45 -1.93 -11.47
C ILE A 93 5.37 -2.49 -10.56
N VAL A 94 5.41 -3.80 -10.33
CA VAL A 94 4.57 -4.48 -9.33
C VAL A 94 5.25 -4.40 -7.97
N SER A 95 4.50 -4.07 -6.92
CA SER A 95 5.00 -3.96 -5.55
C SER A 95 4.04 -4.64 -4.56
N SER A 96 4.49 -4.81 -3.33
CA SER A 96 3.70 -5.42 -2.24
C SER A 96 2.62 -4.46 -1.72
N GLY A 97 1.58 -4.26 -2.53
CA GLY A 97 0.47 -3.35 -2.28
C GLY A 97 0.81 -1.87 -2.53
N ALA A 98 -0.23 -1.05 -2.61
CA ALA A 98 -0.10 0.39 -2.91
C ALA A 98 0.82 1.13 -1.93
N LYS A 99 0.86 0.70 -0.66
CA LYS A 99 1.74 1.27 0.36
C LYS A 99 3.22 1.15 -0.02
N ASN A 100 3.63 0.01 -0.58
CA ASN A 100 5.01 -0.19 -1.01
C ASN A 100 5.32 0.61 -2.28
N CYS A 101 4.38 0.72 -3.24
CA CYS A 101 4.54 1.62 -4.40
C CYS A 101 4.85 3.06 -3.95
N MET A 102 4.04 3.60 -3.03
CA MET A 102 4.19 4.99 -2.55
C MET A 102 5.48 5.19 -1.75
N TYR A 103 5.91 4.18 -0.98
CA TYR A 103 7.19 4.23 -0.29
C TYR A 103 8.37 4.23 -1.27
N ASN A 104 8.36 3.33 -2.25
CA ASN A 104 9.39 3.28 -3.30
C ASN A 104 9.47 4.60 -4.06
N LEU A 105 8.33 5.18 -4.42
CA LEU A 105 8.24 6.51 -5.03
C LEU A 105 8.89 7.57 -4.14
N SER A 106 8.56 7.58 -2.84
CA SER A 106 9.08 8.57 -1.90
C SER A 106 10.60 8.51 -1.78
N VAL A 107 11.17 7.31 -1.64
CA VAL A 107 12.64 7.16 -1.51
C VAL A 107 13.39 7.32 -2.84
N ALA A 108 12.71 7.17 -3.98
CA ALA A 108 13.28 7.38 -5.30
C ALA A 108 13.26 8.85 -5.73
N LEU A 109 12.24 9.61 -5.33
CA LEU A 109 12.04 11.00 -5.78
C LEU A 109 12.63 12.04 -4.84
N PHE A 110 12.55 11.84 -3.52
CA PHE A 110 12.87 12.91 -2.57
C PHE A 110 14.32 12.85 -2.07
N ASN A 111 15.01 13.97 -2.21
CA ASN A 111 16.21 14.26 -1.43
C ASN A 111 15.85 14.83 -0.06
N LYS A 112 16.88 15.01 0.77
CA LYS A 112 16.76 15.64 2.08
C LYS A 112 16.20 17.06 1.93
N ASP A 113 15.19 17.36 2.75
CA ASP A 113 14.56 18.68 2.89
C ASP A 113 13.76 19.15 1.65
N GLU A 114 13.62 18.33 0.59
CA GLU A 114 12.71 18.59 -0.54
C GLU A 114 11.24 18.49 -0.13
N GLU A 115 10.40 19.33 -0.71
CA GLU A 115 9.00 19.49 -0.31
C GLU A 115 8.04 18.62 -1.13
N CYS A 116 7.10 17.97 -0.43
CA CYS A 116 5.99 17.23 -1.02
C CYS A 116 4.67 17.84 -0.56
N ILE A 117 3.89 18.36 -1.51
CA ILE A 117 2.55 18.89 -1.24
C ILE A 117 1.58 17.73 -1.01
N ILE A 118 0.85 17.77 0.11
CA ILE A 118 -0.14 16.76 0.49
C ILE A 118 -1.46 17.45 0.89
N PRO A 119 -2.51 17.39 0.07
CA PRO A 119 -3.81 17.96 0.40
C PRO A 119 -4.46 17.28 1.61
N ALA A 120 -5.04 18.06 2.52
CA ALA A 120 -5.84 17.58 3.64
C ALA A 120 -7.34 17.52 3.28
N PRO A 121 -8.11 16.52 3.81
CA PRO A 121 -7.65 15.39 4.62
C PRO A 121 -6.90 14.34 3.79
N TYR A 122 -5.86 13.72 4.36
CA TYR A 122 -4.98 12.78 3.67
C TYR A 122 -4.98 11.38 4.27
N TRP A 123 -4.50 10.39 3.49
CA TRP A 123 -4.16 9.08 4.03
C TRP A 123 -2.95 9.21 4.96
N VAL A 124 -3.11 8.73 6.21
CA VAL A 124 -2.16 8.93 7.31
C VAL A 124 -0.72 8.51 7.01
N SER A 125 -0.50 7.63 6.02
CA SER A 125 0.84 7.16 5.68
C SER A 125 1.63 8.13 4.80
N TYR A 126 0.99 9.02 4.02
CA TYR A 126 1.68 9.90 3.08
C TYR A 126 2.77 10.76 3.74
N PRO A 127 2.49 11.57 4.80
CA PRO A 127 3.52 12.40 5.39
C PRO A 127 4.65 11.59 6.04
N HIS A 128 4.35 10.40 6.55
CA HIS A 128 5.36 9.51 7.14
C HIS A 128 6.29 8.90 6.08
N MET A 129 5.79 8.58 4.88
CA MET A 129 6.63 8.11 3.77
C MET A 129 7.59 9.20 3.28
N VAL A 130 7.09 10.44 3.14
CA VAL A 130 7.93 11.60 2.80
C VAL A 130 8.99 11.83 3.87
N SER A 131 8.60 11.83 5.15
CA SER A 131 9.55 11.99 6.26
C SER A 131 10.59 10.86 6.32
N LEU A 132 10.22 9.62 5.98
CA LEU A 132 11.14 8.48 5.92
C LEU A 132 12.19 8.65 4.82
N ALA A 133 11.80 9.24 3.69
CA ALA A 133 12.68 9.65 2.60
C ALA A 133 13.48 10.93 2.91
N LYS A 134 13.35 11.50 4.12
CA LYS A 134 13.95 12.76 4.57
C LYS A 134 13.42 14.01 3.86
N GLY A 135 12.32 13.90 3.11
CA GLY A 135 11.60 15.05 2.58
C GLY A 135 10.77 15.76 3.66
N LYS A 136 10.18 16.88 3.28
CA LYS A 136 9.31 17.72 4.10
C LYS A 136 7.89 17.71 3.51
N SER A 137 6.91 17.31 4.31
CA SER A 137 5.51 17.40 3.92
C SER A 137 5.00 18.83 4.07
N VAL A 138 4.37 19.36 3.01
CA VAL A 138 3.64 20.63 3.00
C VAL A 138 2.16 20.31 2.91
N ILE A 139 1.46 20.44 4.02
CA ILE A 139 0.02 20.17 4.09
C ILE A 139 -0.73 21.40 3.59
N ILE A 140 -1.63 21.21 2.63
CA ILE A 140 -2.52 22.27 2.09
C ILE A 140 -3.98 21.94 2.31
#